data_AF-A0A535X8B5-F1
#
_entry.id   AF-A0A535X8B5-F1
#
_cell.length_a   1.000
_cell.length_b   1.000
_cell.length_c   1.000
_cell.angle_alpha   90.00
_cell.angle_beta   90.00
_cell.angle_gamma   90.00
#
_symmetry.space_group_name_H-M   'P 1'
#
loop_
_entity.id
_entity.type
_entity.pdbx_description
1 polymer ?
#
loop_
_entity_poly.entity_id
_entity_poly.type
_entity_poly.pdbx_seq_one_letter_code
_entity_poly.pdbx_strand_id
1 'polypeptide(L)'
;IVPPTGAKGMNLAIADVRVLAEALIAWYQAGRTDLLERYSATCLRRVWRAEHFSWWMTSMLHRFPDDDGAFQQRLQLSQLRYVTTSRAAAASLAENYVGLETV
;
A
#
# COMPACT_ATOMS: atom_id res chain seq x y z
N ILE A 1 8.65 -5.13 -3.41
CA ILE A 1 7.79 -6.10 -4.14
C ILE A 1 6.65 -6.37 -3.18
N VAL A 2 5.45 -5.91 -3.53
CA VAL A 2 4.27 -6.12 -2.68
C VAL A 2 3.83 -7.59 -2.77
N PRO A 3 3.51 -8.24 -1.65
CA PRO A 3 2.86 -9.55 -1.70
C PRO A 3 1.46 -9.40 -2.34
N PRO A 4 1.03 -10.37 -3.18
CA PRO A 4 -0.18 -10.26 -4.01
C PRO A 4 -1.48 -10.15 -3.19
N THR A 5 -1.44 -10.50 -1.90
CA THR A 5 -2.50 -10.36 -0.90
C THR A 5 -3.12 -8.97 -0.84
N GLY A 6 -2.32 -7.91 -1.01
CA GLY A 6 -2.82 -6.54 -1.04
C GLY A 6 -3.43 -6.12 -2.39
N ALA A 7 -3.21 -6.91 -3.45
CA ALA A 7 -3.59 -6.60 -4.84
C ALA A 7 -3.11 -5.20 -5.31
N LYS A 8 -1.90 -4.79 -4.89
CA LYS A 8 -1.40 -3.41 -5.12
C LYS A 8 -0.40 -3.24 -6.27
N GLY A 9 0.26 -4.31 -6.74
CA GLY A 9 1.40 -4.20 -7.66
C GLY A 9 1.11 -3.39 -8.92
N MET A 10 0.07 -3.77 -9.68
CA MET A 10 -0.32 -3.07 -10.90
C MET A 10 -0.83 -1.65 -10.62
N ASN A 11 -1.61 -1.47 -9.54
CA ASN A 11 -2.15 -0.17 -9.16
C ASN A 11 -1.06 0.84 -8.78
N LEU A 12 0.03 0.39 -8.18
CA LEU A 12 1.21 1.21 -7.90
C LEU A 12 1.95 1.58 -9.18
N ALA A 13 2.19 0.61 -10.06
CA ALA A 13 2.87 0.85 -11.32
C ALA A 13 2.15 1.90 -12.19
N ILE A 14 0.81 1.80 -12.30
CA ILE A 14 0.00 2.77 -13.05
C ILE A 14 0.10 4.18 -12.44
N ALA A 15 0.09 4.26 -11.11
CA ALA A 15 0.21 5.54 -10.41
C ALA A 15 1.57 6.21 -10.65
N ASP A 16 2.65 5.44 -10.53
CA ASP A 16 4.02 5.92 -10.74
C ASP A 16 4.23 6.38 -12.19
N VAL A 17 3.68 5.64 -13.16
CA VAL A 17 3.72 6.04 -14.58
C VAL A 17 3.01 7.38 -14.80
N ARG A 18 1.89 7.63 -14.13
CA ARG A 18 1.18 8.91 -14.26
C ARG A 18 2.03 10.08 -13.75
N VAL A 19 2.65 9.93 -12.58
CA VAL A 19 3.55 10.96 -12.00
C VAL A 19 4.77 11.17 -12.91
N LEU A 20 5.35 10.10 -13.44
CA LEU A 20 6.49 10.20 -14.35
C LEU A 20 6.11 10.88 -15.67
N ALA A 21 4.95 10.56 -16.23
CA ALA A 21 4.46 11.18 -17.45
C ALA A 21 4.28 12.69 -17.28
N GLU A 22 3.67 13.14 -16.19
CA GLU A 22 3.52 14.56 -15.85
C GLU A 22 4.90 15.25 -15.73
N ALA A 23 5.88 14.60 -15.09
CA ALA A 23 7.23 15.13 -14.95
C ALA A 23 7.98 15.23 -16.30
N LEU A 24 7.87 14.21 -17.16
CA LEU A 24 8.49 14.21 -18.49
C LEU A 24 7.87 15.29 -19.40
N ILE A 25 6.55 15.47 -19.36
CA ILE A 25 5.86 16.52 -20.14
C ILE A 25 6.39 17.89 -19.74
N ALA A 26 6.48 18.19 -18.45
CA ALA A 26 6.99 19.48 -17.97
C ALA A 26 8.44 19.74 -18.38
N TRP A 27 9.27 18.70 -18.39
CA TRP A 27 10.66 18.80 -18.83
C TRP A 27 10.76 19.08 -20.33
N TYR A 28 10.08 18.31 -21.18
CA TYR A 28 10.17 18.47 -22.63
C TYR A 28 9.50 19.76 -23.15
N GLN A 29 8.44 20.25 -22.51
CA GLN A 29 7.72 21.44 -22.95
C GLN A 29 8.28 22.75 -22.39
N ALA A 30 8.80 22.73 -21.16
CA ALA A 30 9.16 23.95 -20.43
C ALA A 30 10.57 23.91 -19.80
N GLY A 31 11.35 22.85 -20.02
CA GLY A 31 12.69 22.69 -19.44
C GLY A 31 12.68 22.53 -17.91
N ARG A 32 11.51 22.28 -17.30
CA ARG A 32 11.34 22.18 -15.84
C ARG A 32 11.85 20.84 -15.32
N THR A 33 12.75 20.86 -14.34
CA THR A 33 13.31 19.65 -13.71
C THR A 33 12.69 19.33 -12.34
N ASP A 34 11.97 20.26 -11.74
CA ASP A 34 11.48 20.17 -10.36
C ASP A 34 10.56 18.97 -10.11
N LEU A 35 9.77 18.57 -11.12
CA LEU A 35 8.90 17.39 -11.02
C LEU A 35 9.68 16.06 -11.11
N LEU A 36 10.74 16.01 -11.92
CA LEU A 36 11.62 14.84 -12.01
C LEU A 36 12.42 14.67 -10.71
N GLU A 37 12.94 15.77 -10.16
CA GLU A 37 13.67 15.76 -8.88
C GLU A 37 12.78 15.27 -7.72
N ARG A 38 11.49 15.59 -7.74
CA ARG A 38 10.51 15.20 -6.71
C ARG A 38 9.81 13.87 -6.98
N TYR A 39 10.05 13.23 -8.13
CA TYR A 39 9.37 12.01 -8.56
C TYR A 39 9.40 10.93 -7.46
N SER A 40 10.60 10.56 -7.02
CA SER A 40 10.78 9.50 -6.02
C SER A 40 10.09 9.84 -4.71
N ALA A 41 10.24 11.07 -4.21
CA ALA A 41 9.59 11.50 -2.97
C ALA A 41 8.04 11.51 -3.08
N THR A 42 7.52 11.72 -4.29
CA THR A 42 6.08 11.71 -4.57
C THR A 42 5.54 10.29 -4.60
N CYS A 43 6.17 9.38 -5.33
CA CYS A 43 5.72 7.99 -5.44
C CYS A 43 5.91 7.21 -4.13
N LEU A 44 7.03 7.43 -3.42
CA LEU A 44 7.39 6.63 -2.24
C LEU A 44 6.36 6.72 -1.10
N ARG A 45 5.66 7.85 -0.93
CA ARG A 45 4.61 7.96 0.10
C ARG A 45 3.51 6.93 -0.10
N ARG A 46 2.99 6.83 -1.33
CA ARG A 46 1.95 5.86 -1.69
C ARG A 46 2.48 4.43 -1.71
N VAL A 47 3.70 4.22 -2.21
CA VAL A 47 4.35 2.89 -2.23
C VAL A 47 4.46 2.33 -0.81
N TRP A 48 4.98 3.11 0.14
CA TRP A 48 5.12 2.65 1.52
C TRP A 48 3.78 2.36 2.19
N ARG A 49 2.72 3.13 1.88
CA ARG A 49 1.38 2.85 2.39
C ARG A 49 0.83 1.54 1.84
N ALA A 50 1.02 1.27 0.55
CA ALA A 50 0.59 0.04 -0.09
C ALA A 50 1.40 -1.18 0.38
N GLU A 51 2.71 -1.03 0.58
CA GLU A 51 3.58 -2.06 1.18
C GLU A 51 3.12 -2.39 2.60
N HIS A 52 2.89 -1.37 3.45
CA HIS A 52 2.37 -1.57 4.80
C HIS A 52 1.02 -2.30 4.81
N PHE A 53 0.07 -1.90 3.94
CA PHE A 53 -1.22 -2.59 3.84
C PHE A 53 -1.08 -4.04 3.37
N SER A 54 -0.21 -4.30 2.39
CA SER A 54 0.02 -5.64 1.84
C SER A 54 0.70 -6.55 2.88
N TRP A 55 1.66 -6.02 3.63
CA TRP A 55 2.26 -6.70 4.78
C TRP A 55 1.21 -7.02 5.84
N TRP A 56 0.42 -6.03 6.26
CA TRP A 56 -0.62 -6.19 7.27
C TRP A 56 -1.65 -7.28 6.92
N MET A 57 -2.15 -7.29 5.68
CA MET A 57 -3.05 -8.33 5.19
C MET A 57 -2.39 -9.71 5.17
N THR A 58 -1.12 -9.79 4.74
CA THR A 58 -0.38 -11.07 4.74
C THR A 58 -0.21 -11.60 6.16
N SER A 59 0.24 -10.75 7.09
CA SER A 59 0.47 -11.10 8.48
C SER A 59 -0.80 -11.54 9.22
N MET A 60 -1.95 -10.97 8.87
CA MET A 60 -3.23 -11.31 9.48
C MET A 60 -3.84 -12.60 8.88
N LEU A 61 -3.62 -12.88 7.59
CA LEU A 61 -4.34 -13.92 6.86
C LEU A 61 -3.54 -15.20 6.59
N HIS A 62 -2.21 -15.18 6.78
CA HIS A 62 -1.35 -16.33 6.51
C HIS A 62 -0.73 -16.90 7.79
N ARG A 63 -0.47 -18.21 7.77
CA ARG A 63 0.35 -18.88 8.77
C ARG A 63 1.81 -18.85 8.32
N PHE A 64 2.71 -18.52 9.22
CA PHE A 64 4.15 -18.56 8.97
C PHE A 64 4.75 -19.80 9.65
N PRO A 65 5.65 -20.53 8.98
CA PRO A 65 6.22 -21.78 9.51
C PRO A 65 6.95 -21.60 10.84
N ASP A 66 7.56 -20.42 11.04
CA ASP A 66 8.35 -20.11 12.24
C ASP A 66 7.51 -19.48 13.38
N ASP A 67 6.21 -19.29 13.15
CA ASP A 67 5.32 -18.48 14.01
C ASP A 67 4.21 -19.34 14.63
N ASP A 68 4.53 -20.60 14.92
CA ASP A 68 3.60 -21.62 15.46
C ASP A 68 3.28 -21.45 16.96
N GLY A 69 3.62 -20.31 17.55
CA GLY A 69 3.24 -19.96 18.92
C GLY A 69 1.74 -19.71 19.06
N ALA A 70 1.09 -20.38 20.03
CA ALA A 70 -0.33 -20.17 20.34
C ALA A 70 -0.69 -18.70 20.63
N PHE A 71 0.28 -17.89 21.08
CA PHE A 71 0.12 -16.46 21.30
C PHE A 71 -0.11 -15.69 19.99
N GLN A 72 0.73 -15.91 18.97
CA GLN A 72 0.64 -15.19 17.70
C GLN A 72 -0.66 -15.50 16.96
N GLN A 73 -1.08 -16.77 16.98
CA GLN A 73 -2.38 -17.17 16.41
C GLN A 73 -3.55 -16.47 17.10
N ARG A 74 -3.51 -16.32 18.43
CA ARG A 74 -4.54 -15.57 19.17
C ARG A 74 -4.54 -14.10 18.81
N LEU A 75 -3.36 -13.50 18.58
CA LEU A 75 -3.23 -12.11 18.15
C LEU A 75 -3.79 -11.90 16.74
N GLN A 76 -3.44 -12.76 15.77
CA GLN A 76 -4.00 -12.75 14.41
C GLN A 76 -5.53 -12.83 14.43
N LEU A 77 -6.09 -13.79 15.18
CA LEU A 77 -7.54 -13.94 15.30
C LEU A 77 -8.20 -12.73 15.98
N SER A 78 -7.53 -12.14 16.98
CA SER A 78 -8.03 -10.93 17.64
C SER A 78 -8.09 -9.75 16.67
N GLN A 79 -7.05 -9.59 15.85
CA GLN A 79 -6.99 -8.55 14.82
C GLN A 79 -8.07 -8.76 13.76
N LEU A 80 -8.22 -9.99 13.25
CA LEU A 80 -9.25 -10.32 12.28
C LEU A 80 -10.66 -10.05 12.83
N ARG A 81 -10.94 -10.45 14.09
CA ARG A 81 -12.22 -10.14 14.74
C ARG A 81 -12.47 -8.64 14.85
N TYR A 82 -11.44 -7.86 15.19
CA TYR A 82 -11.61 -6.41 15.28
C TYR A 82 -11.97 -5.80 13.91
N VAL A 83 -11.31 -6.24 12.84
CA VAL A 83 -11.61 -5.81 11.47
C VAL A 83 -13.04 -6.14 11.06
N THR A 84 -13.56 -7.31 11.41
CA THR A 84 -14.90 -7.75 10.98
C THR A 84 -16.04 -7.26 11.86
N THR A 85 -15.77 -6.77 13.07
CA THR A 85 -16.80 -6.34 14.02
C THR A 85 -16.82 -4.82 14.27
N SER A 86 -15.71 -4.12 14.02
CA SER A 86 -15.62 -2.66 14.16
C SER A 86 -15.80 -1.96 12.82
N ARG A 87 -16.80 -1.07 12.72
CA ARG A 87 -17.03 -0.25 11.52
C ARG A 87 -15.81 0.61 11.15
N ALA A 88 -15.11 1.15 12.15
CA ALA A 88 -13.92 1.98 11.92
C ALA A 88 -12.76 1.16 11.35
N ALA A 89 -12.55 -0.05 11.88
CA ALA A 89 -11.52 -0.96 11.36
C ALA A 89 -11.85 -1.44 9.95
N ALA A 90 -13.11 -1.79 9.69
CA ALA A 90 -13.59 -2.17 8.36
C ALA A 90 -13.42 -1.03 7.35
N ALA A 91 -13.72 0.21 7.74
CA ALA A 91 -13.50 1.38 6.89
C ALA A 91 -12.03 1.58 6.55
N SER A 92 -11.12 1.39 7.51
CA SER A 92 -9.68 1.47 7.22
C SER A 92 -9.18 0.32 6.34
N LEU A 93 -9.75 -0.87 6.44
CA LEU A 93 -9.47 -1.91 5.44
C LEU A 93 -9.97 -1.47 4.07
N ALA A 94 -11.21 -0.99 3.97
CA ALA A 94 -11.84 -0.63 2.71
C ALA A 94 -11.10 0.49 1.97
N GLU A 95 -10.76 1.60 2.64
CA GLU A 95 -10.01 2.72 2.04
C GLU A 95 -8.66 2.26 1.47
N ASN A 96 -7.98 1.36 2.18
CA ASN A 96 -6.70 0.84 1.73
C ASN A 96 -6.89 -0.17 0.62
N TYR A 97 -7.99 -0.94 0.61
CA TYR A 97 -8.28 -1.93 -0.41
C TYR A 97 -8.68 -1.30 -1.75
N VAL A 98 -9.52 -0.26 -1.76
CA VAL A 98 -9.88 0.47 -2.99
C VAL A 98 -8.76 1.38 -3.48
N GLY A 99 -7.86 1.78 -2.58
CA GLY A 99 -6.71 2.63 -2.88
C GLY A 99 -6.90 4.05 -2.35
N LEU A 100 -5.84 4.60 -1.75
CA LEU A 100 -5.82 5.97 -1.26
C LEU A 100 -5.25 6.88 -2.36
N GLU A 101 -6.06 7.77 -2.89
CA GLU A 101 -5.64 8.75 -3.90
C GLU A 101 -4.72 9.84 -3.31
N THR A 102 -4.81 10.07 -2.00
CA THR A 102 -4.08 11.13 -1.30
C THR A 102 -3.34 10.52 -0.11
N VAL A 103 -2.08 10.14 -0.33
CA VAL A 103 -1.11 9.73 0.71
C VAL A 103 0.22 10.42 0.48
#